data_AF-A0A9P7GVC7-F1
#
_entry.id   AF-A0A9P7GVC7-F1
#
_cell.length_a   1.000
_cell.length_b   1.000
_cell.length_c   1.000
_cell.angle_alpha   90.00
_cell.angle_beta   90.00
_cell.angle_gamma   90.00
#
_symmetry.space_group_name_H-M   'P 1'
#
loop_
_entity.id
_entity.type
_entity.pdbx_description
1 polymer ?
#
loop_
_entity_poly.entity_id
_entity_poly.type
_entity_poly.pdbx_seq_one_letter_code
_entity_poly.pdbx_strand_id
1 'polypeptide(L)'
;MHYATILAALSFGIGAQAWAQSGNGEWIANDTKYYGFENALAAFEACTYMNTNNLVPVGNGCRFWTNGQGGIHYGACRDISGHTGTVRHCI
;
A
#
# COMPACT_ATOMS: atom_id res chain seq x y z
N MET A 1 -33.37 0.06 4.50
CA MET A 1 -32.61 -0.69 3.49
C MET A 1 -31.35 -1.19 4.18
N HIS A 2 -31.27 -2.48 4.47
CA HIS A 2 -30.10 -3.10 5.10
C HIS A 2 -29.06 -3.34 4.00
N TYR A 3 -28.08 -2.44 3.90
CA TYR A 3 -26.94 -2.65 3.01
C TYR A 3 -25.97 -3.57 3.74
N ALA A 4 -25.98 -4.85 3.36
CA ALA A 4 -24.93 -5.77 3.73
C ALA A 4 -23.63 -5.22 3.14
N THR A 5 -22.81 -4.59 4.00
CA THR A 5 -21.45 -4.19 3.66
C THR A 5 -20.72 -5.48 3.33
N ILE A 6 -20.44 -5.71 2.05
CA ILE A 6 -19.61 -6.83 1.62
C ILE A 6 -18.22 -6.56 2.20
N LEU A 7 -17.94 -7.09 3.40
CA LEU A 7 -16.59 -7.46 3.79
C LEU A 7 -16.21 -8.56 2.80
N ALA A 8 -15.67 -8.19 1.65
CA ALA A 8 -14.88 -9.11 0.87
C ALA A 8 -13.69 -9.46 1.78
N ALA A 9 -13.80 -10.60 2.46
CA ALA A 9 -12.68 -11.21 3.16
C ALA A 9 -11.66 -11.58 2.09
N LEU A 10 -10.80 -10.61 1.77
CA LEU A 10 -9.75 -10.77 0.79
C LEU A 10 -8.67 -11.61 1.46
N SER A 11 -8.81 -12.93 1.35
CA SER A 11 -7.75 -13.89 1.62
C SER A 11 -6.65 -13.68 0.58
N PHE A 12 -5.86 -12.61 0.74
CA PHE A 12 -4.70 -12.35 -0.09
C PHE A 12 -3.53 -13.15 0.42
N GLY A 13 -3.00 -14.01 -0.44
CA GLY A 13 -1.74 -14.69 -0.21
C GLY A 13 -0.64 -13.67 0.12
N ILE A 14 0.20 -14.03 1.07
CA ILE A 14 1.39 -13.28 1.44
C ILE A 14 2.21 -13.03 0.16
N GLY A 15 2.35 -11.78 -0.26
CA GLY A 15 3.09 -11.39 -1.47
C GLY A 15 2.24 -10.99 -2.68
N ALA A 16 0.91 -11.13 -2.66
CA ALA A 16 0.06 -10.65 -3.75
C ALA A 16 -0.10 -9.12 -3.71
N GLN A 17 0.09 -8.45 -4.85
CA GLN A 17 -0.21 -7.02 -5.02
C GLN A 17 -1.71 -6.82 -4.78
N ALA A 18 -2.06 -6.20 -3.66
CA ALA A 18 -3.42 -6.25 -3.14
C ALA A 18 -3.95 -4.85 -2.86
N TRP A 19 -4.73 -4.35 -3.81
CA TRP A 19 -5.48 -3.10 -3.73
C TRP A 19 -6.94 -3.40 -3.42
N ALA A 20 -7.49 -2.71 -2.43
CA ALA A 20 -8.90 -2.76 -2.08
C ALA A 20 -9.52 -1.37 -2.19
N GLN A 21 -10.72 -1.28 -2.74
CA GLN A 21 -11.45 -0.02 -2.77
C GLN A 21 -12.24 0.14 -1.46
N SER A 22 -11.99 1.23 -0.75
CA SER A 22 -12.75 1.64 0.42
C SER A 22 -14.13 2.18 0.02
N GLY A 23 -15.07 2.20 0.97
CA GLY A 23 -16.46 2.66 0.74
C GLY A 23 -16.60 4.12 0.30
N ASN A 24 -15.54 4.92 0.41
CA ASN A 24 -15.43 6.28 -0.12
C ASN A 24 -14.91 6.34 -1.57
N GLY A 25 -14.68 5.19 -2.22
CA GLY A 25 -14.17 5.08 -3.59
C GLY A 25 -12.65 5.11 -3.72
N GLU A 26 -11.92 5.22 -2.61
CA GLU A 26 -10.47 5.31 -2.59
C GLU A 26 -9.80 3.93 -2.65
N TRP A 27 -8.67 3.82 -3.36
CA TRP A 27 -7.89 2.59 -3.45
C TRP A 27 -6.81 2.53 -2.37
N ILE A 28 -6.79 1.44 -1.62
CA ILE A 28 -5.91 1.22 -0.47
C ILE A 28 -5.10 -0.04 -0.73
N ALA A 29 -3.78 0.09 -0.72
CA ALA A 29 -2.86 -1.03 -0.90
C ALA A 29 -2.58 -1.77 0.41
N ASN A 30 -2.02 -2.97 0.32
CA ASN A 30 -1.51 -3.67 1.49
C ASN A 30 -0.18 -3.04 2.00
N ASP A 31 0.25 -3.44 3.19
CA ASP A 31 1.56 -3.07 3.75
C ASP A 31 2.70 -4.00 3.30
N THR A 32 2.67 -4.48 2.06
CA THR A 32 3.71 -5.38 1.55
C THR A 32 4.80 -4.59 0.84
N LYS A 33 6.05 -4.94 1.14
CA LYS A 33 7.25 -4.40 0.49
C LYS A 33 7.61 -5.21 -0.75
N TYR A 34 7.75 -4.52 -1.88
CA TYR A 34 8.20 -5.05 -3.16
C TYR A 34 9.57 -4.50 -3.53
N TYR A 35 10.26 -5.11 -4.50
CA TYR A 35 11.60 -4.73 -4.97
C TYR A 35 11.61 -4.43 -6.47
N GLY A 36 12.63 -3.71 -6.94
CA GLY A 36 12.86 -3.50 -8.38
C GLY A 36 12.14 -2.27 -8.95
N PHE A 37 12.09 -1.18 -8.18
CA PHE A 37 11.54 0.10 -8.63
C PHE A 37 12.63 0.96 -9.27
N GLU A 38 12.25 1.81 -10.23
CA GLU A 38 13.18 2.62 -11.01
C GLU A 38 14.00 3.61 -10.15
N ASN A 39 13.38 4.13 -9.07
CA ASN A 39 13.97 5.15 -8.21
C ASN A 39 14.08 4.72 -6.72
N ALA A 40 13.87 3.44 -6.42
CA ALA A 40 14.02 2.89 -5.07
C ALA A 40 14.38 1.40 -5.16
N LEU A 41 15.19 0.92 -4.22
CA LEU A 41 15.49 -0.51 -4.13
C LEU A 41 14.21 -1.31 -3.87
N ALA A 42 13.36 -0.76 -3.00
CA ALA A 42 12.10 -1.34 -2.59
C ALA A 42 11.06 -0.26 -2.30
N ALA A 43 9.79 -0.62 -2.39
CA ALA A 43 8.69 0.24 -1.99
C ALA A 43 7.58 -0.59 -1.36
N PHE A 44 6.95 -0.03 -0.34
CA PHE A 44 5.68 -0.52 0.15
C PHE A 44 4.59 -0.17 -0.85
N GLU A 45 3.65 -1.08 -1.07
CA GLU A 45 2.61 -0.93 -2.09
C GLU A 45 1.73 0.31 -1.85
N ALA A 46 1.59 0.72 -0.59
CA ALA A 46 1.00 1.99 -0.17
C ALA A 46 1.60 3.25 -0.86
N CYS A 47 2.83 3.15 -1.34
CA CYS A 47 3.58 4.22 -1.98
C CYS A 47 3.90 3.93 -3.45
N THR A 48 3.11 3.09 -4.10
CA THR A 48 3.12 2.90 -5.55
C THR A 48 1.78 3.32 -6.15
N TYR A 49 1.73 3.61 -7.45
CA TYR A 49 0.44 3.76 -8.12
C TYR A 49 -0.10 2.37 -8.51
N MET A 50 -1.40 2.16 -8.30
CA MET A 50 -2.09 0.90 -8.61
C MET A 50 -1.75 0.39 -10.02
N ASN A 51 -1.38 -0.90 -10.11
CA ASN A 51 -0.98 -1.57 -11.35
C ASN A 51 0.23 -0.93 -12.07
N THR A 52 1.11 -0.24 -11.34
CA THR A 52 2.34 0.33 -11.90
C THR A 52 3.53 0.05 -10.99
N ASN A 53 4.74 0.16 -11.56
CA ASN A 53 5.99 0.25 -10.80
C ASN A 53 6.38 1.71 -10.52
N ASN A 54 5.44 2.64 -10.61
CA ASN A 54 5.71 4.06 -10.36
C ASN A 54 5.55 4.36 -8.88
N LEU A 55 6.53 5.06 -8.33
CA LEU A 55 6.53 5.47 -6.93
C LEU A 55 5.69 6.74 -6.74
N VAL A 56 4.86 6.73 -5.72
CA VAL A 56 4.21 7.93 -5.19
C VAL A 56 5.30 8.86 -4.64
N PRO A 57 5.39 10.14 -5.05
CA PRO A 57 6.48 11.01 -4.63
C PRO A 57 6.52 11.22 -3.12
N VAL A 58 7.72 11.45 -2.59
CA VAL A 58 7.95 11.70 -1.16
C VAL A 58 7.07 12.87 -0.66
N GLY A 59 6.48 12.72 0.51
CA GLY A 59 5.60 13.70 1.14
C GLY A 59 4.14 13.61 0.71
N ASN A 60 3.79 12.83 -0.32
CA ASN A 60 2.40 12.57 -0.63
C ASN A 60 1.78 11.62 0.40
N GLY A 61 0.48 11.83 0.64
CA GLY A 61 -0.31 10.98 1.52
C GLY A 61 -0.37 9.55 0.98
N CYS A 62 -0.31 8.59 1.90
CA CYS A 62 -0.45 7.18 1.62
C CYS A 62 -1.37 6.52 2.64
N ARG A 63 -2.02 5.45 2.21
CA ARG A 63 -2.95 4.66 3.01
C ARG A 63 -2.72 3.20 2.74
N PHE A 64 -2.73 2.40 3.79
CA PHE A 64 -2.59 0.97 3.67
C PHE A 64 -3.42 0.22 4.69
N TRP A 65 -3.75 -1.02 4.38
CA TRP A 65 -4.33 -1.95 5.33
C TRP A 65 -3.28 -2.98 5.77
N THR A 66 -3.27 -3.28 7.07
CA THR A 66 -2.38 -4.29 7.66
C THR A 66 -3.02 -5.67 7.56
N ASN A 67 -2.33 -6.60 6.90
CA ASN A 67 -2.53 -8.07 6.81
C ASN A 67 -3.85 -8.65 7.36
N GLY A 68 -5.00 -8.16 6.89
CA GLY A 68 -6.32 -8.66 7.24
C GLY A 68 -6.82 -8.35 8.66
N GLN A 69 -6.14 -7.50 9.43
CA GLN A 69 -6.50 -7.19 10.82
C GLN A 69 -7.49 -6.01 10.96
N GLY A 70 -7.99 -5.46 9.85
CA GLY A 70 -9.15 -4.57 9.86
C GLY A 70 -8.87 -3.11 10.21
N GLY A 71 -7.67 -2.60 9.94
CA GLY A 71 -7.33 -1.18 10.10
C GLY A 71 -6.78 -0.58 8.81
N ILE A 72 -7.26 0.61 8.45
CA ILE A 72 -6.62 1.47 7.44
C ILE A 72 -5.70 2.41 8.20
N HIS A 73 -4.41 2.37 7.89
CA HIS A 73 -3.41 3.30 8.37
C HIS A 73 -3.21 4.43 7.37
N TYR A 74 -2.87 5.59 7.90
CA TYR A 74 -2.72 6.84 7.17
C TYR A 74 -1.34 7.41 7.48
N GLY A 75 -0.61 7.83 6.46
CA GLY A 75 0.71 8.41 6.62
C GLY A 75 1.13 9.22 5.40
N ALA A 76 2.43 9.46 5.31
CA ALA A 76 3.06 10.04 4.14
C ALA A 76 4.21 9.16 3.65
N CYS A 77 4.36 9.10 2.32
CA CYS A 77 5.44 8.36 1.70
C CYS A 77 6.78 9.03 1.99
N ARG A 78 7.73 8.29 2.55
CA ARG A 78 9.09 8.76 2.84
C ARG A 78 10.13 7.75 2.39
N ASP A 79 11.26 8.30 1.96
CA ASP A 79 12.46 7.53 1.68
C ASP A 79 13.18 7.26 3.00
N ILE A 80 13.30 5.99 3.33
CA ILE A 80 14.12 5.51 4.45
C ILE A 80 15.37 4.83 3.87
N SER A 81 16.52 5.10 4.48
CA SER A 81 17.77 4.43 4.12
C SER A 81 17.68 2.96 4.52
N GLY A 82 17.61 2.07 3.53
CA GLY A 82 17.81 0.64 3.72
C GLY A 82 19.29 0.28 3.70
N HIS A 83 19.62 -0.91 4.21
CA HIS A 83 21.00 -1.41 4.32
C HIS A 83 21.76 -1.44 2.98
N THR A 84 21.05 -1.48 1.85
CA THR A 84 21.60 -1.57 0.48
C THR A 84 20.99 -0.55 -0.51
N GLY A 85 20.17 0.40 -0.06
CA GLY A 85 19.52 1.38 -0.94
C GLY A 85 18.28 2.02 -0.31
N THR A 86 17.66 2.97 -1.02
CA THR A 86 16.48 3.68 -0.52
C THR A 86 15.23 2.81 -0.60
N VAL A 87 14.44 2.79 0.49
CA VAL A 87 13.12 2.15 0.55
C VAL A 87 12.05 3.23 0.68
N ARG A 88 11.02 3.17 -0.16
CA ARG A 88 9.85 4.06 -0.05
C ARG A 88 8.81 3.43 0.87
N HIS A 89 8.55 4.06 2.01
CA HIS A 89 7.65 3.53 3.05
C HIS A 89 6.59 4.56 3.44
N CYS A 90 5.40 4.08 3.80
CA CYS A 90 4.33 4.91 4.35
C CYS A 90 4.48 5.00 5.86
N ILE A 91 4.79 6.19 6.39
CA ILE A 91 4.96 6.41 7.84
C ILE A 91 4.14 7.58 8.38
#